data_AF-A0A381KLY9-F1
#
_entry.id   AF-A0A381KLY9-F1
#
_cell.length_a   1.000
_cell.length_b   1.000
_cell.length_c   1.000
_cell.angle_alpha   90.00
_cell.angle_beta   90.00
_cell.angle_gamma   90.00
#
_symmetry.space_group_name_H-M   'P 1'
#
loop_
_entity.id
_entity.type
_entity.pdbx_description
1 polymer ?
#
loop_
_entity_poly.entity_id
_entity_poly.type
_entity_poly.pdbx_seq_one_letter_code
_entity_poly.pdbx_strand_id
1 'polypeptide(L)'
;MPVKNKDINYSIQVNEKQEELKDIILYDELPEGLTLINGSVSVVTSDGKEVSDFNIEQSKNSISVNFGNIDKSYTVKYKARISDKNAKHGNKYKNVARIESDGKKIQEDDATVSIFDRGDDYLLTKGHSGATNITQVGQVINYQISINDDKSPISNVVITDNIPEGMRLTTSGEAGHDFRVVEIPMNGSWTPWSKEKIANNISYKVEEKRNESGQVDKVITGFTINLSKEEVESKFFIAYTLKVISIEDSLYK
;
A
#
# COMPACT_ATOMS: atom_id res chain seq x y z
N MET A 1 2.90 2.18 -9.53
CA MET A 1 1.63 2.05 -10.26
C MET A 1 0.57 1.70 -9.22
N PRO A 2 -0.60 2.36 -9.17
CA PRO A 2 -1.72 1.77 -8.45
C PRO A 2 -2.03 0.47 -9.15
N VAL A 3 -2.30 -0.57 -8.38
CA VAL A 3 -2.67 -1.84 -8.98
C VAL A 3 -4.18 -1.87 -9.18
N LYS A 4 -4.70 -0.93 -9.98
CA LYS A 4 -6.01 -1.08 -10.62
C LYS A 4 -5.87 -2.21 -11.64
N ASN A 5 -6.79 -3.18 -11.60
CA ASN A 5 -6.75 -4.44 -12.36
C ASN A 5 -5.57 -5.37 -11.99
N LYS A 6 -5.50 -5.85 -10.74
CA LYS A 6 -4.71 -7.06 -10.44
C LYS A 6 -5.40 -8.27 -11.06
N ASP A 7 -4.99 -8.57 -12.28
CA ASP A 7 -5.21 -9.88 -12.88
C ASP A 7 -4.23 -10.86 -12.24
N ILE A 8 -4.76 -11.89 -11.60
CA ILE A 8 -4.01 -13.02 -11.08
C ILE A 8 -4.02 -14.10 -12.14
N ASN A 9 -2.84 -14.60 -12.51
CA ASN A 9 -2.71 -15.74 -13.39
C ASN A 9 -2.62 -17.00 -12.53
N TYR A 10 -3.55 -17.93 -12.73
CA TYR A 10 -3.53 -19.24 -12.11
C TYR A 10 -3.07 -20.29 -13.11
N SER A 11 -2.44 -21.33 -12.58
CA SER A 11 -1.95 -22.49 -13.31
C SER A 11 -2.12 -23.73 -12.43
N ILE A 12 -2.84 -24.72 -12.90
CA ILE A 12 -3.09 -25.98 -12.20
C ILE A 12 -2.52 -27.11 -13.04
N GLN A 13 -1.63 -27.92 -12.46
CA GLN A 13 -1.10 -29.10 -13.12
C GLN A 13 -1.97 -30.31 -12.78
N VAL A 14 -2.27 -31.13 -13.79
CA VAL A 14 -3.10 -32.33 -13.68
C VAL A 14 -2.33 -33.51 -14.22
N ASN A 15 -2.32 -34.61 -13.47
CA ASN A 15 -1.63 -35.86 -13.81
C ASN A 15 -0.13 -35.68 -14.12
N GLU A 16 0.60 -34.97 -13.25
CA GLU A 16 2.05 -34.70 -13.43
C GLU A 16 2.88 -35.98 -13.61
N LYS A 17 2.44 -37.09 -13.02
CA LYS A 17 3.10 -38.40 -13.12
C LYS A 17 2.80 -39.16 -14.41
N GLN A 18 1.88 -38.67 -15.24
CA GLN A 18 1.45 -39.31 -16.50
C GLN A 18 0.95 -40.75 -16.26
N GLU A 19 0.11 -40.91 -15.25
CA GLU A 19 -0.52 -42.18 -14.90
C GLU A 19 -1.80 -42.39 -15.73
N GLU A 20 -2.23 -43.64 -15.90
CA GLU A 20 -3.55 -43.96 -16.45
C GLU A 20 -4.63 -43.63 -15.41
N LEU A 21 -5.33 -42.52 -15.61
CA LEU A 21 -6.40 -42.05 -14.74
C LEU A 21 -7.75 -42.10 -15.46
N LYS A 22 -8.83 -42.35 -14.71
CA LYS A 22 -10.19 -42.49 -15.23
C LYS A 22 -11.13 -41.45 -14.64
N ASP A 23 -12.08 -41.00 -15.46
CA ASP A 23 -13.15 -40.07 -15.10
C ASP A 23 -12.67 -38.83 -14.34
N ILE A 24 -11.59 -38.20 -14.82
CA ILE A 24 -10.96 -37.07 -14.15
C ILE A 24 -11.71 -35.78 -14.45
N ILE A 25 -12.15 -35.10 -13.39
CA ILE A 25 -12.76 -33.78 -13.46
C ILE A 25 -12.06 -32.83 -12.49
N LEU A 26 -11.58 -31.71 -13.01
CA LEU A 26 -11.06 -30.60 -12.22
C LEU A 26 -12.18 -29.62 -11.89
N TYR A 27 -12.25 -29.19 -10.64
CA TYR A 27 -13.08 -28.08 -10.18
C TYR A 27 -12.22 -27.04 -9.48
N ASP A 28 -12.49 -25.77 -9.73
CA ASP A 28 -11.88 -24.67 -8.99
C ASP A 28 -12.92 -23.55 -8.82
N GLU A 29 -13.18 -23.17 -7.57
CA GLU A 29 -14.08 -22.09 -7.20
C GLU A 29 -13.28 -20.94 -6.59
N LEU A 30 -13.32 -19.80 -7.28
CA LEU A 30 -12.64 -18.58 -6.87
C LEU A 30 -13.23 -18.06 -5.56
N PRO A 31 -12.40 -17.68 -4.58
CA PRO A 31 -12.87 -17.14 -3.31
C PRO A 31 -13.51 -15.76 -3.51
N GLU A 32 -14.25 -15.32 -2.50
CA GLU A 32 -14.96 -14.04 -2.54
C GLU A 32 -14.02 -12.88 -2.90
N GLY A 33 -14.48 -12.06 -3.84
CA GLY A 33 -13.79 -10.86 -4.28
C GLY A 33 -12.88 -11.02 -5.49
N LEU A 34 -12.69 -12.26 -5.95
CA LEU A 34 -12.24 -12.54 -7.31
C LEU A 34 -13.41 -12.76 -8.27
N THR A 35 -13.14 -12.55 -9.54
CA THR A 35 -14.05 -12.87 -10.64
C THR A 35 -13.21 -13.43 -11.79
N LEU A 36 -13.66 -14.53 -12.37
CA LEU A 36 -13.01 -15.14 -13.52
C LEU A 36 -13.06 -14.16 -14.70
N ILE A 37 -11.93 -13.99 -15.40
CA ILE A 37 -11.91 -13.25 -16.66
C ILE A 37 -12.46 -14.19 -17.73
N ASN A 38 -13.64 -13.86 -18.25
CA ASN A 38 -14.32 -14.68 -19.25
C ASN A 38 -13.41 -14.92 -20.47
N GLY A 39 -13.32 -16.17 -20.92
CA GLY A 39 -12.49 -16.58 -22.06
C GLY A 39 -10.99 -16.64 -21.76
N SER A 40 -10.58 -16.59 -20.49
CA SER A 40 -9.17 -16.74 -20.10
C SER A 40 -8.74 -18.18 -19.84
N VAL A 41 -9.69 -19.12 -19.74
CA VAL A 41 -9.42 -20.52 -19.43
C VAL A 41 -8.87 -21.23 -20.66
N SER A 42 -7.71 -21.86 -20.52
CA SER A 42 -7.12 -22.72 -21.55
C SER A 42 -6.46 -23.94 -20.91
N VAL A 43 -6.43 -25.03 -21.66
CA VAL A 43 -5.73 -26.26 -21.28
C VAL A 43 -4.56 -26.43 -22.23
N VAL A 44 -3.37 -26.67 -21.69
CA VAL A 44 -2.18 -26.96 -22.48
C VAL A 44 -1.60 -28.32 -22.09
N THR A 45 -0.97 -29.01 -23.03
CA THR A 45 -0.14 -30.18 -22.72
C THR A 45 1.21 -29.75 -22.12
N SER A 46 2.01 -30.72 -21.67
CA SER A 46 3.35 -30.48 -21.13
C SER A 46 4.32 -29.79 -22.12
N ASP A 47 4.09 -29.90 -23.43
CA ASP A 47 4.89 -29.19 -24.45
C ASP A 47 4.41 -27.75 -24.72
N GLY A 48 3.38 -27.31 -24.00
CA GLY A 48 2.82 -25.96 -24.09
C GLY A 48 1.77 -25.77 -25.20
N LYS A 49 1.44 -26.81 -25.97
CA LYS A 49 0.36 -26.72 -26.98
C LYS A 49 -1.01 -26.73 -26.33
N GLU A 50 -1.87 -25.83 -26.80
CA GLU A 50 -3.26 -25.73 -26.38
C GLU A 50 -4.08 -26.93 -26.87
N VAL A 51 -5.01 -27.38 -26.04
CA VAL A 51 -5.93 -28.51 -26.28
C VAL A 51 -7.36 -28.00 -26.12
N SER A 52 -8.14 -28.11 -27.19
CA SER A 52 -9.54 -27.65 -27.22
C SER A 52 -10.58 -28.75 -27.05
N ASP A 53 -10.15 -30.02 -26.96
CA ASP A 53 -11.05 -31.17 -27.00
C ASP A 53 -11.75 -31.45 -25.66
N PHE A 54 -11.34 -30.78 -24.58
CA PHE A 54 -11.94 -30.95 -23.26
C PHE A 54 -13.18 -30.09 -23.10
N ASN A 55 -14.19 -30.63 -22.41
CA ASN A 55 -15.35 -29.85 -22.02
C ASN A 55 -14.99 -28.94 -20.84
N ILE A 56 -15.01 -27.63 -21.08
CA ILE A 56 -14.74 -26.59 -20.08
C ILE A 56 -16.04 -25.88 -19.75
N GLU A 57 -16.50 -26.03 -18.52
CA GLU A 57 -17.61 -25.26 -17.97
C GLU A 57 -17.04 -24.13 -17.11
N GLN A 58 -17.54 -22.91 -17.31
CA GLN A 58 -17.10 -21.75 -16.54
C GLN A 58 -18.30 -20.91 -16.10
N SER A 59 -18.18 -20.34 -14.91
CA SER A 59 -19.10 -19.35 -14.38
C SER A 59 -18.35 -18.06 -14.06
N LYS A 60 -19.03 -17.10 -13.41
CA LYS A 60 -18.38 -15.86 -12.97
C LYS A 60 -17.24 -16.12 -11.97
N ASN A 61 -17.31 -17.20 -11.20
CA ASN A 61 -16.41 -17.47 -10.09
C ASN A 61 -15.97 -18.94 -10.01
N SER A 62 -16.18 -19.74 -11.06
CA SER A 62 -15.71 -21.13 -11.05
C SER A 62 -15.32 -21.61 -12.44
N ILE A 63 -14.45 -22.61 -12.46
CA ILE A 63 -14.11 -23.41 -13.63
C ILE A 63 -14.30 -24.89 -13.32
N SER A 64 -14.69 -25.65 -14.34
CA SER A 64 -14.72 -27.11 -14.33
C SER A 64 -14.17 -27.61 -15.66
N VAL A 65 -13.23 -28.56 -15.61
CA VAL A 65 -12.64 -29.16 -16.81
C VAL A 65 -12.79 -30.68 -16.71
N ASN A 66 -13.56 -31.25 -17.62
CA ASN A 66 -13.70 -32.70 -17.73
C ASN A 66 -12.62 -33.26 -18.66
N PHE A 67 -11.67 -33.99 -18.06
CA PHE A 67 -10.58 -34.67 -18.76
C PHE A 67 -10.97 -36.09 -19.21
N GLY A 68 -11.99 -36.69 -18.61
CA GLY A 68 -12.35 -38.08 -18.84
C GLY A 68 -11.20 -39.02 -18.47
N ASN A 69 -10.88 -39.94 -19.39
CA ASN A 69 -9.74 -40.85 -19.21
C ASN A 69 -8.49 -40.23 -19.81
N ILE A 70 -7.41 -40.15 -19.03
CA ILE A 70 -6.14 -39.53 -19.44
C ILE A 70 -4.94 -40.39 -19.06
N ASP A 71 -3.89 -40.31 -19.86
CA ASP A 71 -2.58 -40.93 -19.63
C ASP A 71 -1.44 -39.88 -19.65
N LYS A 72 -1.76 -38.62 -19.95
CA LYS A 72 -0.82 -37.51 -20.07
C LYS A 72 -1.07 -36.46 -19.00
N SER A 73 -0.06 -35.62 -18.82
CA SER A 73 -0.13 -34.43 -17.97
C SER A 73 -0.68 -33.23 -18.73
N TYR A 74 -1.51 -32.43 -18.05
CA TYR A 74 -2.08 -31.20 -18.59
C TYR A 74 -1.87 -30.04 -17.63
N THR A 75 -1.95 -28.82 -18.14
CA THR A 75 -1.95 -27.60 -17.33
C THR A 75 -3.16 -26.75 -17.70
N VAL A 76 -4.01 -26.48 -16.72
CA VAL A 76 -5.13 -25.54 -16.86
C VAL A 76 -4.64 -24.16 -16.44
N LYS A 77 -4.77 -23.18 -17.34
CA LYS A 77 -4.39 -21.79 -17.11
C LYS A 77 -5.64 -20.93 -17.17
N TYR A 78 -5.76 -19.96 -16.27
CA TYR A 78 -6.84 -18.97 -16.33
C TYR A 78 -6.45 -17.70 -15.58
N LYS A 79 -7.25 -16.65 -15.77
CA LYS A 79 -7.05 -15.37 -15.09
C LYS A 79 -8.26 -15.02 -14.25
N ALA A 80 -8.00 -14.50 -13.05
CA ALA A 80 -9.02 -13.91 -12.21
C ALA A 80 -8.68 -12.46 -11.92
N ARG A 81 -9.70 -11.62 -11.78
CA ARG A 81 -9.57 -10.21 -11.42
C ARG A 81 -10.04 -9.98 -10.00
N ILE A 82 -9.24 -9.28 -9.21
CA ILE A 82 -9.68 -8.74 -7.92
C ILE A 82 -10.56 -7.52 -8.19
N SER A 83 -11.78 -7.51 -7.66
CA SER A 83 -12.65 -6.32 -7.75
C SER A 83 -12.05 -5.13 -6.98
N ASP A 84 -12.23 -3.90 -7.48
CA ASP A 84 -11.64 -2.69 -6.87
C ASP A 84 -11.96 -2.56 -5.37
N LYS A 85 -13.22 -2.84 -4.97
CA LYS A 85 -13.65 -2.83 -3.57
C LYS A 85 -12.87 -3.78 -2.65
N ASN A 86 -12.27 -4.82 -3.23
CA ASN A 86 -11.56 -5.88 -2.54
C ASN A 86 -10.04 -5.77 -2.74
N ALA A 87 -9.56 -4.87 -3.60
CA ALA A 87 -8.14 -4.64 -3.83
C ALA A 87 -7.44 -3.87 -2.68
N LYS A 88 -7.66 -4.29 -1.43
CA LYS A 88 -7.12 -3.64 -0.22
C LYS A 88 -5.79 -4.26 0.19
N HIS A 89 -4.89 -3.42 0.69
CA HIS A 89 -3.60 -3.84 1.23
C HIS A 89 -3.79 -4.82 2.40
N GLY A 90 -2.95 -5.85 2.48
CA GLY A 90 -3.00 -6.89 3.52
C GLY A 90 -4.00 -8.00 3.24
N ASN A 91 -4.92 -7.83 2.29
CA ASN A 91 -5.84 -8.88 1.89
C ASN A 91 -5.08 -10.07 1.27
N LYS A 92 -5.56 -11.27 1.60
CA LYS A 92 -5.06 -12.54 1.06
C LYS A 92 -6.23 -13.29 0.42
N TYR A 93 -5.96 -13.91 -0.72
CA TYR A 93 -6.91 -14.72 -1.45
C TYR A 93 -6.36 -16.13 -1.58
N LYS A 94 -6.94 -17.04 -0.80
CA LYS A 94 -6.65 -18.47 -0.87
C LYS A 94 -7.59 -19.11 -1.89
N ASN A 95 -7.03 -19.59 -3.00
CA ASN A 95 -7.75 -20.31 -4.02
C ASN A 95 -7.52 -21.82 -3.86
N VAL A 96 -8.58 -22.64 -3.99
CA VAL A 96 -8.50 -24.09 -3.79
C VAL A 96 -9.05 -24.80 -5.02
N ALA A 97 -8.21 -25.60 -5.66
CA ALA A 97 -8.58 -26.47 -6.75
C ALA A 97 -8.73 -27.92 -6.25
N ARG A 98 -9.66 -28.68 -6.82
CA ARG A 98 -9.92 -30.07 -6.44
C ARG A 98 -10.12 -30.96 -7.66
N ILE A 99 -9.66 -32.21 -7.57
CA ILE A 99 -9.89 -33.24 -8.58
C ILE A 99 -10.86 -34.27 -8.05
N GLU A 100 -11.80 -34.67 -8.90
CA GLU A 100 -12.66 -35.83 -8.71
C GLU A 100 -12.32 -36.95 -9.71
N SER A 101 -12.55 -38.19 -9.30
CA SER A 101 -12.51 -39.40 -10.12
C SER A 101 -13.69 -40.29 -9.74
N ASP A 102 -14.45 -40.80 -10.71
CA ASP A 102 -15.67 -41.58 -10.50
C ASP A 102 -16.66 -40.89 -9.54
N GLY A 103 -16.80 -39.57 -9.68
CA GLY A 103 -17.65 -38.72 -8.82
C GLY A 103 -17.19 -38.59 -7.36
N LYS A 104 -15.95 -38.97 -7.03
CA LYS A 104 -15.37 -38.82 -5.69
C LYS A 104 -14.17 -37.90 -5.72
N LYS A 105 -14.11 -36.95 -4.78
CA LYS A 105 -12.92 -36.13 -4.55
C LYS A 105 -11.74 -37.04 -4.18
N ILE A 106 -10.65 -36.93 -4.93
CA ILE A 106 -9.40 -37.66 -4.68
C ILE A 106 -8.27 -36.75 -4.19
N GLN A 107 -8.30 -35.47 -4.55
CA GLN A 107 -7.26 -34.51 -4.16
C GLN A 107 -7.78 -33.07 -4.15
N GLU A 108 -7.17 -32.22 -3.34
CA GLU A 108 -7.22 -30.77 -3.48
C GLU A 108 -5.82 -30.18 -3.29
N ASP A 109 -5.62 -29.00 -3.85
CA ASP A 109 -4.43 -28.19 -3.61
C ASP A 109 -4.81 -26.71 -3.61
N ASP A 110 -3.99 -25.88 -2.97
CA ASP A 110 -4.29 -24.47 -2.78
C ASP A 110 -3.11 -23.55 -3.08
N ALA A 111 -3.45 -22.33 -3.50
CA ALA A 111 -2.50 -21.26 -3.71
C ALA A 111 -3.03 -19.97 -3.11
N THR A 112 -2.18 -19.23 -2.41
CA THR A 112 -2.56 -17.95 -1.79
C THR A 112 -1.84 -16.80 -2.47
N VAL A 113 -2.62 -15.83 -2.96
CA VAL A 113 -2.10 -14.55 -3.45
C VAL A 113 -2.35 -13.47 -2.41
N SER A 114 -1.30 -12.74 -2.03
CA SER A 114 -1.39 -11.58 -1.15
C SER A 114 -1.35 -10.30 -1.96
N ILE A 115 -2.22 -9.33 -1.63
CA ILE A 115 -2.06 -7.98 -2.14
C ILE A 115 -0.89 -7.35 -1.39
N PHE A 116 0.23 -7.14 -2.13
CA PHE A 116 1.50 -6.55 -1.69
C PHE A 116 1.43 -5.93 -0.31
N ASP A 117 2.05 -6.63 0.66
CA ASP A 117 2.11 -6.21 2.03
C ASP A 117 3.26 -5.21 2.22
N ARG A 118 2.94 -3.95 2.54
CA ARG A 118 3.89 -2.83 2.61
C ARG A 118 4.91 -2.94 3.73
N GLY A 119 4.70 -3.78 4.74
CA GLY A 119 5.42 -3.65 6.01
C GLY A 119 5.15 -2.30 6.68
N ASP A 120 5.51 -2.16 7.95
CA ASP A 120 5.15 -0.97 8.74
C ASP A 120 5.97 0.28 8.36
N ASP A 121 7.15 0.10 7.75
CA ASP A 121 8.13 1.18 7.50
C ASP A 121 7.96 1.92 6.16
N TYR A 122 6.98 1.57 5.33
CA TYR A 122 6.86 2.13 3.98
C TYR A 122 5.87 3.31 3.86
N LEU A 123 4.98 3.50 4.84
CA LEU A 123 3.95 4.54 4.76
C LEU A 123 4.50 5.94 5.03
N LEU A 124 5.52 6.05 5.87
CA LEU A 124 6.00 7.32 6.41
C LEU A 124 7.53 7.31 6.45
N THR A 125 8.15 8.32 5.83
CA THR A 125 9.58 8.59 6.02
C THR A 125 9.77 10.01 6.51
N LYS A 126 10.70 10.19 7.45
CA LYS A 126 11.07 11.48 7.99
C LYS A 126 12.56 11.69 7.80
N GLY A 127 12.93 12.86 7.30
CA GLY A 127 14.32 13.28 7.18
C GLY A 127 14.48 14.73 7.58
N HIS A 128 15.73 15.16 7.68
CA HIS A 128 16.08 16.56 7.84
C HIS A 128 17.27 16.90 6.95
N SER A 129 17.44 18.19 6.69
CA SER A 129 18.59 18.77 6.01
C SER A 129 18.98 20.06 6.70
N GLY A 130 20.25 20.47 6.57
CA GLY A 130 20.82 21.59 7.30
C GLY A 130 21.78 21.13 8.40
N ALA A 131 21.86 21.89 9.50
CA ALA A 131 22.78 21.60 10.59
C ALA A 131 22.50 20.21 11.21
N THR A 132 23.51 19.36 11.27
CA THR A 132 23.47 18.05 11.94
C THR A 132 23.88 18.14 13.41
N ASN A 133 24.62 19.19 13.77
CA ASN A 133 25.02 19.50 15.14
C ASN A 133 24.44 20.88 15.51
N ILE A 134 23.72 20.94 16.63
CA ILE A 134 23.19 22.18 17.18
C ILE A 134 24.30 22.83 18.00
N THR A 135 24.79 23.98 17.56
CA THR A 135 25.90 24.69 18.21
C THR A 135 25.56 26.12 18.62
N GLN A 136 24.42 26.66 18.17
CA GLN A 136 24.02 28.03 18.50
C GLN A 136 22.49 28.19 18.53
N VAL A 137 22.01 29.00 19.48
CA VAL A 137 20.63 29.51 19.50
C VAL A 137 20.37 30.31 18.22
N GLY A 138 19.18 30.14 17.64
CA GLY A 138 18.78 30.78 16.39
C GLY A 138 19.07 29.97 15.13
N GLN A 139 19.81 28.85 15.22
CA GLN A 139 19.99 27.93 14.10
C GLN A 139 18.65 27.40 13.58
N VAL A 140 18.56 27.23 12.25
CA VAL A 140 17.38 26.69 11.56
C VAL A 140 17.65 25.32 10.99
N ILE A 141 16.67 24.43 11.09
CA ILE A 141 16.76 23.04 10.62
C ILE A 141 15.53 22.75 9.76
N ASN A 142 15.75 22.27 8.54
CA ASN A 142 14.68 21.95 7.60
C ASN A 142 14.32 20.47 7.74
N TYR A 143 13.06 20.19 7.99
CA TYR A 143 12.52 18.85 8.07
C TYR A 143 11.65 18.55 6.86
N GLN A 144 11.66 17.28 6.48
CA GLN A 144 10.79 16.74 5.45
C GLN A 144 10.13 15.45 5.92
N ILE A 145 8.86 15.30 5.57
CA ILE A 145 8.08 14.08 5.80
C ILE A 145 7.49 13.67 4.45
N SER A 146 7.74 12.45 4.02
CA SER A 146 7.04 11.85 2.87
C SER A 146 6.07 10.79 3.37
N ILE A 147 4.87 10.79 2.82
CA ILE A 147 3.79 9.89 3.18
C ILE A 147 3.25 9.22 1.92
N ASN A 148 3.09 7.89 1.95
CA ASN A 148 2.46 7.09 0.91
C ASN A 148 3.17 7.21 -0.45
N ASP A 149 4.47 6.91 -0.48
CA ASP A 149 5.32 7.11 -1.66
C ASP A 149 4.92 6.29 -2.89
N ASP A 150 4.28 5.15 -2.68
CA ASP A 150 3.72 4.29 -3.73
C ASP A 150 2.35 4.76 -4.25
N LYS A 151 1.76 5.79 -3.60
CA LYS A 151 0.43 6.37 -3.89
C LYS A 151 -0.72 5.37 -3.80
N SER A 152 -0.59 4.32 -3.01
CA SER A 152 -1.69 3.37 -2.84
C SER A 152 -2.87 4.03 -2.09
N PRO A 153 -4.09 3.46 -2.18
CA PRO A 153 -5.24 3.99 -1.45
C PRO A 153 -4.97 4.04 0.07
N ILE A 154 -5.19 5.22 0.66
CA ILE A 154 -5.10 5.49 2.10
C ILE A 154 -6.28 6.37 2.53
N SER A 155 -6.82 6.18 3.73
CA SER A 155 -7.93 6.99 4.26
C SER A 155 -7.66 7.39 5.71
N ASN A 156 -8.33 8.44 6.18
CA ASN A 156 -8.22 8.95 7.56
C ASN A 156 -6.77 9.25 7.98
N VAL A 157 -5.98 9.81 7.07
CA VAL A 157 -4.55 10.02 7.30
C VAL A 157 -4.33 11.28 8.11
N VAL A 158 -3.79 11.10 9.32
CA VAL A 158 -3.44 12.17 10.25
C VAL A 158 -1.97 12.03 10.62
N ILE A 159 -1.23 13.13 10.53
CA ILE A 159 0.17 13.21 10.94
C ILE A 159 0.27 14.10 12.17
N THR A 160 0.96 13.64 13.20
CA THR A 160 1.31 14.42 14.39
C THR A 160 2.81 14.47 14.53
N ASP A 161 3.35 15.66 14.74
CA ASP A 161 4.77 15.90 14.98
C ASP A 161 4.94 16.69 16.27
N ASN A 162 5.69 16.14 17.22
CA ASN A 162 6.07 16.81 18.44
C ASN A 162 7.48 17.37 18.26
N ILE A 163 7.63 18.67 18.46
CA ILE A 163 8.90 19.37 18.28
C ILE A 163 9.75 19.15 19.54
N PRO A 164 11.03 18.76 19.41
CA PRO A 164 11.94 18.56 20.54
C PRO A 164 12.06 19.80 21.43
N GLU A 165 12.41 19.59 22.70
CA GLU A 165 12.78 20.69 23.59
C GLU A 165 13.98 21.48 23.04
N GLY A 166 14.03 22.76 23.39
CA GLY A 166 14.97 23.71 22.79
C GLY A 166 14.69 24.12 21.35
N MET A 167 13.63 23.61 20.71
CA MET A 167 13.20 24.03 19.38
C MET A 167 11.75 24.53 19.36
N ARG A 168 11.42 25.23 18.28
CA ARG A 168 10.04 25.59 17.91
C ARG A 168 9.87 25.66 16.41
N LEU A 169 8.62 25.60 15.96
CA LEU A 169 8.28 25.91 14.57
C LEU A 169 8.58 27.39 14.28
N THR A 170 9.14 27.66 13.11
CA THR A 170 9.24 29.04 12.59
C THR A 170 7.87 29.60 12.23
N THR A 171 7.68 30.91 12.37
CA THR A 171 6.43 31.59 12.02
C THR A 171 6.59 32.44 10.75
N SER A 172 5.46 32.74 10.11
CA SER A 172 5.42 33.56 8.90
C SER A 172 6.07 34.93 9.15
N GLY A 173 7.14 35.23 8.41
CA GLY A 173 7.92 36.47 8.54
C GLY A 173 9.32 36.28 9.13
N GLU A 174 9.63 35.11 9.68
CA GLU A 174 10.98 34.78 10.11
C GLU A 174 11.87 34.37 8.92
N ALA A 175 13.15 34.74 8.99
CA ALA A 175 14.13 34.31 8.00
C ALA A 175 14.25 32.79 7.99
N GLY A 176 14.17 32.18 6.80
CA GLY A 176 14.22 30.74 6.63
C GLY A 176 12.91 30.00 6.95
N HIS A 177 11.81 30.70 7.23
CA HIS A 177 10.52 30.06 7.41
C HIS A 177 10.09 29.27 6.16
N ASP A 178 9.87 27.99 6.34
CA ASP A 178 9.19 27.13 5.37
C ASP A 178 8.14 26.31 6.12
N PHE A 179 6.93 26.25 5.56
CA PHE A 179 5.88 25.32 5.94
C PHE A 179 4.99 25.05 4.74
N ARG A 180 5.09 23.85 4.18
CA ARG A 180 4.37 23.46 2.96
C ARG A 180 3.86 22.04 3.08
N VAL A 181 2.62 21.84 2.66
CA VAL A 181 2.05 20.53 2.39
C VAL A 181 1.80 20.44 0.89
N VAL A 182 2.27 19.36 0.28
CA VAL A 182 2.08 19.09 -1.14
C VAL A 182 1.39 17.76 -1.31
N GLU A 183 0.35 17.75 -2.13
CA GLU A 183 -0.35 16.54 -2.54
C GLU A 183 0.03 16.20 -3.97
N ILE A 184 0.27 14.91 -4.20
CA ILE A 184 0.77 14.39 -5.46
C ILE A 184 -0.14 13.23 -5.86
N PRO A 185 -1.23 13.52 -6.57
CA PRO A 185 -2.13 12.50 -7.05
C PRO A 185 -1.41 11.53 -7.99
N MET A 186 -2.03 10.39 -8.20
CA MET A 186 -1.47 9.35 -9.06
C MET A 186 -1.27 9.76 -10.51
N ASN A 187 -2.24 10.49 -11.05
CA ASN A 187 -2.33 10.95 -12.44
C ASN A 187 -2.02 12.44 -12.58
N GLY A 188 -1.54 13.08 -11.52
CA GLY A 188 -1.50 14.53 -11.41
C GLY A 188 -0.10 15.09 -11.17
N SER A 189 -0.01 16.40 -11.37
CA SER A 189 1.17 17.19 -11.01
C SER A 189 1.22 17.46 -9.52
N TRP A 190 2.44 17.68 -9.01
CA TRP A 190 2.69 18.20 -7.66
C TRP A 190 1.86 19.48 -7.42
N THR A 191 0.94 19.44 -6.45
CA THR A 191 0.07 20.58 -6.15
C THR A 191 0.22 20.99 -4.68
N PRO A 192 0.92 22.11 -4.39
CA PRO A 192 0.98 22.65 -3.04
C PRO A 192 -0.41 23.03 -2.53
N TRP A 193 -0.68 22.75 -1.27
CA TRP A 193 -1.89 23.21 -0.62
C TRP A 193 -1.89 24.73 -0.49
N SER A 194 -3.06 25.34 -0.64
CA SER A 194 -3.25 26.76 -0.35
C SER A 194 -3.08 27.03 1.14
N LYS A 195 -2.74 28.28 1.50
CA LYS A 195 -2.64 28.70 2.91
C LYS A 195 -3.94 28.45 3.68
N GLU A 196 -5.08 28.70 3.04
CA GLU A 196 -6.41 28.44 3.60
C GLU A 196 -6.65 26.94 3.85
N LYS A 197 -6.31 26.08 2.88
CA LYS A 197 -6.44 24.62 3.05
C LYS A 197 -5.57 24.11 4.20
N ILE A 198 -4.34 24.63 4.33
CA ILE A 198 -3.47 24.30 5.45
C ILE A 198 -4.12 24.76 6.77
N ALA A 199 -4.55 26.02 6.87
CA ALA A 199 -5.15 26.58 8.08
C ALA A 199 -6.39 25.82 8.56
N ASN A 200 -7.21 25.32 7.62
CA ASN A 200 -8.42 24.55 7.94
C ASN A 200 -8.12 23.10 8.39
N ASN A 201 -6.93 22.58 8.07
CA ASN A 201 -6.58 21.17 8.28
C ASN A 201 -5.46 20.95 9.30
N ILE A 202 -4.88 22.02 9.84
CA ILE A 202 -3.79 21.96 10.82
C ILE A 202 -4.25 22.46 12.19
N SER A 203 -3.78 21.79 13.24
CA SER A 203 -3.81 22.30 14.60
C SER A 203 -2.38 22.36 15.15
N TYR A 204 -2.13 23.31 16.05
CA TYR A 204 -0.82 23.52 16.66
C TYR A 204 -0.90 23.26 18.16
N LYS A 205 0.14 22.60 18.68
CA LYS A 205 0.43 22.60 20.11
C LYS A 205 1.26 23.84 20.42
N VAL A 206 0.75 24.70 21.30
CA VAL A 206 1.39 25.97 21.68
C VAL A 206 1.71 25.94 23.16
N GLU A 207 2.94 26.30 23.50
CA GLU A 207 3.43 26.39 24.87
C GLU A 207 4.00 27.79 25.12
N GLU A 208 3.96 28.22 26.38
CA GLU A 208 4.58 29.46 26.84
C GLU A 208 6.02 29.15 27.29
N LYS A 209 7.02 29.70 26.59
CA LYS A 209 8.44 29.52 26.93
C LYS A 209 9.09 30.86 27.23
N ARG A 210 9.94 30.87 28.25
CA ARG A 210 10.72 32.06 28.61
C ARG A 210 11.93 32.17 27.68
N ASN A 211 12.10 33.31 27.05
CA ASN A 211 13.27 33.62 26.23
C ASN A 211 14.44 34.16 27.08
N GLU A 212 15.57 34.43 26.44
CA GLU A 212 16.80 34.89 27.10
C GLU A 212 16.66 36.25 27.82
N SER A 213 15.72 37.11 27.41
CA SER A 213 15.43 38.38 28.08
C SER A 213 14.46 38.24 29.26
N GLY A 214 14.02 37.01 29.56
CA GLY A 214 13.07 36.73 30.62
C GLY A 214 11.61 36.94 30.23
N GLN A 215 11.32 37.31 28.97
CA GLN A 215 9.96 37.45 28.46
C GLN A 215 9.37 36.08 28.10
N VAL A 216 8.06 35.91 28.34
CA VAL A 216 7.34 34.68 28.00
C VAL A 216 6.76 34.81 26.60
N ASP A 217 7.20 33.95 25.69
CA ASP A 217 6.74 33.89 24.31
C ASP A 217 5.90 32.63 24.09
N LYS A 218 4.79 32.77 23.35
CA LYS A 218 4.02 31.62 22.87
C LYS A 218 4.72 31.01 21.66
N VAL A 219 5.12 29.76 21.79
CA VAL A 219 5.86 29.03 20.77
C VAL A 219 5.13 27.77 20.35
N ILE A 220 5.19 27.44 19.07
CA ILE A 220 4.60 26.21 18.53
C ILE A 220 5.58 25.06 18.78
N THR A 221 5.17 24.08 19.59
CA THR A 221 5.95 22.90 20.00
C THR A 221 5.42 21.59 19.42
N GLY A 222 4.45 21.68 18.53
CA GLY A 222 3.98 20.53 17.76
C GLY A 222 2.86 20.93 16.82
N PHE A 223 2.54 20.03 15.90
CA PHE A 223 1.42 20.20 15.00
C PHE A 223 0.76 18.86 14.66
N THR A 224 -0.51 18.93 14.31
CA THR A 224 -1.27 17.80 13.78
C THR A 224 -1.95 18.25 12.48
N ILE A 225 -1.78 17.48 11.39
CA ILE A 225 -2.37 17.76 10.08
C ILE A 225 -3.30 16.62 9.70
N ASN A 226 -4.54 16.95 9.33
CA ASN A 226 -5.44 16.02 8.67
C ASN A 226 -5.19 16.08 7.15
N LEU A 227 -4.51 15.06 6.62
CA LEU A 227 -4.13 14.97 5.21
C LEU A 227 -5.31 14.53 4.33
N SER A 228 -6.08 13.55 4.79
CA SER A 228 -7.30 13.11 4.13
C SER A 228 -8.33 12.55 5.12
N LYS A 229 -9.61 12.88 4.91
CA LYS A 229 -10.75 12.26 5.60
C LYS A 229 -11.33 11.10 4.79
N GLU A 230 -11.27 11.20 3.47
CA GLU A 230 -11.72 10.17 2.53
C GLU A 230 -10.53 9.38 1.99
N GLU A 231 -10.84 8.30 1.27
CA GLU A 231 -9.82 7.50 0.58
C GLU A 231 -9.18 8.32 -0.54
N VAL A 232 -7.84 8.37 -0.55
CA VAL A 232 -7.03 9.07 -1.55
C VAL A 232 -5.89 8.19 -2.03
N GLU A 233 -5.57 8.30 -3.32
CA GLU A 233 -4.44 7.63 -3.98
C GLU A 233 -3.33 8.66 -4.28
N SER A 234 -2.87 9.33 -3.21
CA SER A 234 -1.92 10.46 -3.29
C SER A 234 -0.70 10.20 -2.42
N LYS A 235 0.48 10.62 -2.90
CA LYS A 235 1.65 10.86 -2.03
C LYS A 235 1.49 12.25 -1.40
N PHE A 236 1.82 12.38 -0.13
CA PHE A 236 1.92 13.68 0.52
C PHE A 236 3.38 13.98 0.89
N PHE A 237 3.76 15.24 0.75
CA PHE A 237 5.06 15.75 1.18
C PHE A 237 4.83 16.94 2.09
N ILE A 238 5.47 16.94 3.26
CA ILE A 238 5.43 18.03 4.22
C ILE A 238 6.87 18.52 4.40
N ALA A 239 7.10 19.81 4.15
CA ALA A 239 8.34 20.49 4.50
C ALA A 239 8.06 21.54 5.56
N TYR A 240 8.91 21.61 6.57
CA TYR A 240 8.81 22.64 7.60
C TYR A 240 10.15 22.98 8.24
N THR A 241 10.27 24.19 8.79
CA THR A 241 11.51 24.67 9.40
C THR A 241 11.36 24.88 10.89
N LEU A 242 12.26 24.26 11.66
CA LEU A 242 12.41 24.49 13.09
C LEU A 242 13.52 25.49 13.37
N LYS A 243 13.37 26.24 14.46
CA LYS A 243 14.38 27.16 14.98
C LYS A 243 14.78 26.75 16.39
N VAL A 244 16.08 26.71 16.65
CA VAL A 244 16.66 26.49 17.98
C VAL A 244 16.45 27.75 18.82
N ILE A 245 15.84 27.59 19.98
CA ILE A 245 15.53 28.65 20.94
C ILE A 245 16.23 28.46 22.29
N SER A 246 16.72 27.26 22.57
CA SER A 246 17.66 27.00 23.66
C SER A 246 18.52 25.79 23.32
N ILE A 247 19.74 25.77 23.85
CA ILE A 247 20.59 24.59 23.87
C ILE A 247 20.60 24.19 25.34
N GLU A 248 19.96 23.07 25.68
CA GLU A 248 20.20 22.52 27.01
C GLU A 248 21.65 22.02 27.06
N ASP A 249 22.38 22.41 28.11
CA ASP A 249 23.69 21.85 28.45
C ASP A 249 23.55 20.37 28.83
N SER A 250 23.23 19.52 27.85
CA SER A 250 23.20 18.07 28.00
C SER A 250 24.59 17.49 27.77
N LEU A 251 25.59 17.96 28.53
CA LEU A 251 26.91 17.31 28.59
C LEU A 251 27.60 17.35 29.98
N TYR A 252 26.89 17.63 31.07
CA TYR A 252 27.36 17.29 32.42
C TYR A 252 26.19 16.93 33.36
N LYS A 253 25.81 15.66 33.36
CA LYS A 253 25.36 14.94 34.58
C LYS A 253 25.47 13.44 34.38
#